data_AF-A0A7S2LPV5-F1
#
_entry.id   AF-A0A7S2LPV5-F1
#
_cell.length_a   1.000
_cell.length_b   1.000
_cell.length_c   1.000
_cell.angle_alpha   90.00
_cell.angle_beta   90.00
_cell.angle_gamma   90.00
#
_symmetry.space_group_name_H-M   'P 1'
#
loop_
_entity.id
_entity.type
_entity.pdbx_description
1 polymer ?
#
loop_
_entity_poly.entity_id
_entity_poly.type
_entity_poly.pdbx_seq_one_letter_code
_entity_poly.pdbx_strand_id
1 'polypeptide(L)'
;QSAIDSLPSLLTTPEGIFQAAAIALFASGSLLISWLNSPDDYSQTPYEPGPNTYDPTAADEFYASRPFMVLKRILRLASLTAVFNTGLIFDWLILGKLFRDEEYTALRRNEPQRAKESLILCQQLGPTFIKLGQALSIRTDLLPEIYALQLRALQDAVPPFDSTEA
;
A
#
# COMPACT_ATOMS: atom_id res chain seq x y z
N GLN A 1 36.37 -7.03 3.62
CA GLN A 1 37.44 -6.03 3.79
C GLN A 1 37.54 -5.04 2.61
N SER A 2 37.59 -5.47 1.35
CA SER A 2 37.93 -4.58 0.21
C SER A 2 36.96 -3.43 -0.13
N ALA A 3 35.66 -3.54 0.20
CA ALA A 3 34.67 -2.51 -0.13
C ALA A 3 34.60 -1.34 0.85
N ILE A 4 35.07 -1.53 2.09
CA ILE A 4 35.04 -0.50 3.14
C ILE A 4 36.31 0.37 3.06
N ASP A 5 37.45 -0.24 2.69
CA ASP A 5 38.74 0.45 2.53
C ASP A 5 38.80 1.38 1.30
N SER A 6 37.87 1.26 0.34
CA SER A 6 37.76 2.11 -0.85
C SER A 6 36.79 3.28 -0.72
N LEU A 7 36.04 3.38 0.39
CA LEU A 7 35.15 4.52 0.68
C LEU A 7 35.89 5.87 0.78
N PRO A 8 37.10 5.97 1.36
CA PRO A 8 37.82 7.24 1.46
C PRO A 8 38.25 7.81 0.10
N SER A 9 38.54 6.95 -0.90
CA SER A 9 38.95 7.37 -2.24
C SER A 9 37.78 7.72 -3.16
N LEU A 10 36.56 7.29 -2.84
CA LEU A 10 35.32 7.72 -3.51
C LEU A 10 35.00 9.18 -3.21
N LEU A 11 35.26 9.65 -1.98
CA LEU A 11 34.90 11.01 -1.56
C LEU A 11 35.89 12.10 -2.02
N THR A 12 37.01 11.73 -2.63
CA THR A 12 38.04 12.67 -3.09
C THR A 12 37.88 13.08 -4.57
N THR A 13 37.08 12.35 -5.35
CA THR A 13 36.82 12.68 -6.77
C THR A 13 35.36 13.15 -6.95
N PRO A 14 35.09 14.13 -7.83
CA PRO A 14 33.72 14.59 -8.09
C PRO A 14 32.78 13.45 -8.50
N GLU A 15 33.23 12.54 -9.37
CA GLU A 15 32.44 11.37 -9.81
C GLU A 15 32.17 10.39 -8.67
N GLY A 16 33.15 10.15 -7.79
CA GLY A 16 32.98 9.26 -6.64
C GLY A 16 32.04 9.85 -5.57
N ILE A 17 31.98 11.17 -5.41
CA ILE A 17 31.00 11.84 -4.55
C ILE A 17 29.58 11.59 -5.08
N PHE A 18 29.35 11.69 -6.39
CA PHE A 18 28.05 11.38 -6.99
C PHE A 18 27.65 9.92 -6.79
N GLN A 19 28.59 8.98 -6.95
CA GLN A 19 28.34 7.56 -6.72
C GLN A 19 28.03 7.26 -5.26
N ALA A 20 28.79 7.84 -4.33
CA ALA A 20 28.53 7.70 -2.89
C ALA A 20 27.16 8.27 -2.51
N ALA A 21 26.78 9.43 -3.07
CA ALA A 21 25.46 10.02 -2.87
C ALA A 21 24.34 9.13 -3.42
N ALA A 22 24.51 8.54 -4.62
CA ALA A 22 23.54 7.61 -5.20
C ALA A 22 23.37 6.34 -4.35
N ILE A 23 24.47 5.76 -3.86
CA ILE A 23 24.45 4.59 -2.98
C ILE A 23 23.76 4.92 -1.66
N ALA A 24 24.08 6.06 -1.04
CA ALA A 24 23.47 6.50 0.20
C ALA A 24 21.96 6.73 0.03
N LEU A 25 21.53 7.30 -1.10
CA LEU A 25 20.12 7.51 -1.43
C LEU A 25 19.38 6.17 -1.62
N PHE A 26 19.99 5.21 -2.32
CA PHE A 26 19.40 3.88 -2.50
C PHE A 26 19.31 3.11 -1.17
N ALA A 27 20.37 3.12 -0.37
CA ALA A 27 20.41 2.44 0.92
C ALA A 27 19.41 3.06 1.91
N SER A 28 19.36 4.39 2.00
CA SER A 28 18.38 5.10 2.85
C SER A 28 16.94 4.84 2.41
N GLY A 29 16.67 4.78 1.10
CA GLY A 29 15.37 4.39 0.56
C GLY A 29 14.96 2.97 0.95
N SER A 30 15.87 2.00 0.81
CA SER A 30 15.63 0.60 1.19
C SER A 30 15.37 0.45 2.69
N LEU A 31 16.14 1.16 3.52
CA LEU A 31 15.92 1.19 4.97
C LEU A 31 14.59 1.83 5.35
N LEU A 32 14.20 2.92 4.69
CA LEU A 32 12.90 3.57 4.91
C LEU A 32 11.75 2.63 4.56
N ILE A 33 11.81 1.94 3.42
CA ILE A 33 10.80 0.95 3.02
C ILE A 33 10.74 -0.20 4.03
N SER A 34 11.89 -0.70 4.48
CA SER A 34 11.97 -1.75 5.50
C SER A 34 11.34 -1.30 6.83
N TRP A 35 11.63 -0.07 7.27
CA TRP A 35 11.05 0.53 8.46
C TRP A 35 9.52 0.70 8.33
N LEU A 36 9.03 1.19 7.19
CA LEU A 36 7.59 1.34 6.93
C LEU A 36 6.85 0.00 6.96
N ASN A 37 7.49 -1.07 6.48
CA ASN A 37 6.91 -2.42 6.45
C ASN A 37 7.11 -3.22 7.74
N SER A 38 7.89 -2.70 8.69
CA SER A 38 8.10 -3.35 9.98
C SER A 38 6.77 -3.49 10.74
N PRO A 39 6.53 -4.60 11.46
CA PRO A 39 5.31 -4.79 12.26
C PRO A 39 5.09 -3.62 13.23
N ASP A 40 3.82 -3.27 13.46
CA ASP A 40 3.46 -2.32 14.49
C ASP A 40 3.38 -3.06 15.83
N ASP A 41 3.79 -2.40 16.92
CA ASP A 41 3.71 -2.97 18.27
C ASP A 41 2.28 -2.85 18.80
N TYR A 42 1.60 -3.99 18.92
CA TYR A 42 0.25 -4.10 19.48
C TYR A 42 0.24 -4.67 20.90
N SER A 43 1.38 -4.66 21.61
CA SER A 43 1.45 -5.10 23.02
C SER A 43 0.59 -4.26 23.96
N GLN A 44 0.32 -3.01 23.58
CA GLN A 44 -0.59 -2.11 24.27
C GLN A 44 -1.71 -1.73 23.31
N THR A 45 -2.95 -1.88 23.75
CA THR A 45 -4.15 -1.49 23.00
C THR A 45 -4.94 -0.46 23.81
N PRO A 46 -5.67 0.46 23.14
CA PRO A 46 -6.45 1.49 23.82
C PRO A 46 -7.65 0.93 24.61
N TYR A 47 -8.14 -0.25 24.23
CA TYR A 47 -9.27 -0.93 24.87
C TYR A 47 -9.18 -2.44 24.63
N GLU A 48 -9.90 -3.21 25.46
CA GLU A 48 -9.97 -4.67 25.37
C GLU A 48 -10.71 -5.14 24.10
N PRO A 49 -10.37 -6.29 23.50
CA PRO A 49 -11.12 -6.85 22.38
C PRO A 49 -12.56 -7.22 22.80
N GLY A 50 -13.57 -6.74 22.07
CA GLY A 50 -14.96 -7.06 22.36
C GLY A 50 -15.97 -6.23 21.56
N PRO A 51 -17.24 -6.67 21.51
CA PRO A 51 -18.29 -5.98 20.76
C PRO A 51 -18.73 -4.66 21.43
N ASN A 52 -18.56 -4.54 22.74
CA ASN A 52 -19.02 -3.40 23.55
C ASN A 52 -17.88 -2.72 24.34
N THR A 53 -16.63 -2.99 23.99
CA THR A 53 -15.44 -2.48 24.68
C THR A 53 -14.82 -1.27 23.99
N TYR A 54 -15.37 -0.85 22.85
CA TYR A 54 -14.90 0.34 22.14
C TYR A 54 -15.17 1.61 22.96
N ASP A 55 -14.10 2.30 23.33
CA ASP A 55 -14.15 3.64 23.94
C ASP A 55 -13.44 4.65 23.01
N PRO A 56 -14.17 5.61 22.43
CA PRO A 56 -13.57 6.61 21.54
C PRO A 56 -12.60 7.54 22.28
N THR A 57 -12.83 7.83 23.57
CA THR A 57 -12.01 8.76 24.36
C THR A 57 -10.65 8.12 24.65
N ALA A 58 -10.65 6.87 25.11
CA ALA A 58 -9.43 6.10 25.34
C ALA A 58 -8.60 5.91 24.06
N ALA A 59 -9.27 5.68 22.92
CA ALA A 59 -8.60 5.58 21.62
C ALA A 59 -7.91 6.90 21.22
N ASP A 60 -8.59 8.03 21.38
CA ASP A 60 -8.05 9.34 21.02
C ASP A 60 -6.84 9.69 21.89
N GLU A 61 -6.92 9.54 23.22
CA GLU A 61 -5.81 9.78 24.14
C GLU A 61 -4.59 8.89 23.81
N PHE A 62 -4.84 7.62 23.52
CA PHE A 62 -3.78 6.66 23.17
C PHE A 62 -3.06 7.06 21.88
N TYR A 63 -3.78 7.37 20.80
CA TYR A 63 -3.17 7.71 19.52
C TYR A 63 -2.58 9.13 19.50
N ALA A 64 -3.19 10.09 20.21
CA ALA A 64 -2.66 11.44 20.36
C ALA A 64 -1.29 11.46 21.05
N SER A 65 -1.07 10.55 22.01
CA SER A 65 0.25 10.41 22.66
C SER A 65 1.33 9.77 21.77
N ARG A 66 0.97 9.21 20.61
CA ARG A 66 1.86 8.40 19.74
C ARG A 66 1.85 8.85 18.28
N PRO A 67 2.17 10.12 17.98
CA PRO A 67 2.05 10.67 16.62
C PRO A 67 2.91 9.94 15.59
N PHE A 68 4.09 9.42 15.97
CA PHE A 68 4.96 8.68 15.05
C PHE A 68 4.38 7.32 14.64
N MET A 69 3.64 6.65 15.52
CA MET A 69 2.96 5.39 15.21
C MET A 69 1.87 5.63 14.15
N VAL A 70 1.06 6.68 14.37
CA VAL A 70 0.00 7.08 13.43
C VAL A 70 0.60 7.53 12.10
N LEU A 71 1.65 8.35 12.12
CA LEU A 71 2.32 8.81 10.91
C LEU A 71 2.91 7.65 10.10
N LYS A 72 3.61 6.70 10.76
CA LYS A 72 4.11 5.48 10.11
C LYS A 72 2.97 4.72 9.43
N ARG A 73 1.82 4.61 10.11
CA ARG A 73 0.64 3.94 9.56
C ARG A 73 0.09 4.66 8.33
N ILE A 74 -0.04 5.98 8.41
CA ILE A 74 -0.47 6.80 7.27
C ILE A 74 0.49 6.64 6.10
N LEU A 75 1.80 6.72 6.34
CA LEU A 75 2.82 6.57 5.30
C LEU A 75 2.81 5.17 4.68
N ARG A 76 2.59 4.12 5.47
CA ARG A 76 2.47 2.74 4.98
C ARG A 76 1.23 2.56 4.09
N LEU A 77 0.08 3.07 4.51
CA LEU A 77 -1.15 2.99 3.71
C LEU A 77 -1.03 3.84 2.43
N ALA A 78 -0.44 5.04 2.56
CA ALA A 78 -0.18 5.92 1.43
C ALA A 78 0.77 5.29 0.42
N SER A 79 1.85 4.63 0.86
CA SER A 79 2.81 3.99 -0.04
C SER A 79 2.22 2.79 -0.78
N LEU A 80 1.42 1.96 -0.10
CA LEU A 80 0.69 0.85 -0.74
C LEU A 80 -0.25 1.36 -1.84
N THR A 81 -0.99 2.43 -1.54
CA THR A 81 -1.94 3.03 -2.49
C THR A 81 -1.21 3.79 -3.61
N ALA A 82 -0.05 4.38 -3.33
CA ALA A 82 0.74 5.16 -4.30
C ALA A 82 1.20 4.31 -5.48
N VAL A 83 1.54 3.03 -5.28
CA VAL A 83 1.94 2.12 -6.37
C VAL A 83 0.81 1.96 -7.39
N PHE A 84 -0.41 1.72 -6.92
CA PHE A 84 -1.59 1.61 -7.78
C PHE A 84 -1.94 2.93 -8.47
N ASN A 85 -1.96 4.05 -7.71
CA ASN A 85 -2.26 5.37 -8.27
C ASN A 85 -1.22 5.81 -9.33
N THR A 86 0.05 5.47 -9.13
CA THR A 86 1.11 5.80 -10.10
C THR A 86 0.88 5.06 -11.41
N GLY A 87 0.40 3.81 -11.37
CA GLY A 87 0.01 3.07 -12.57
C GLY A 87 -1.13 3.73 -13.34
N LEU A 88 -2.17 4.20 -12.64
CA LEU A 88 -3.29 4.91 -13.25
C LEU A 88 -2.89 6.27 -13.83
N ILE A 89 -2.09 7.04 -13.07
CA ILE A 89 -1.58 8.33 -13.52
C ILE A 89 -0.65 8.15 -14.72
N PHE A 90 0.20 7.11 -14.74
CA PHE A 90 1.05 6.80 -15.88
C PHE A 90 0.21 6.47 -17.12
N ASP A 91 -0.80 5.61 -17.00
CA ASP A 91 -1.68 5.26 -18.10
C ASP A 91 -2.48 6.48 -18.61
N TRP A 92 -2.94 7.34 -17.72
CA TRP A 92 -3.69 8.55 -18.06
C TRP A 92 -2.81 9.67 -18.66
N LEU A 93 -1.70 10.01 -17.98
CA LEU A 93 -0.84 11.14 -18.31
C LEU A 93 0.16 10.82 -19.41
N ILE A 94 0.79 9.65 -19.37
CA ILE A 94 1.90 9.29 -20.26
C ILE A 94 1.39 8.50 -21.45
N LEU A 95 0.47 7.54 -21.29
CA LEU A 95 -0.10 6.85 -22.44
C LEU A 95 -1.22 7.64 -23.13
N GLY A 96 -2.16 8.24 -22.38
CA GLY A 96 -3.27 8.99 -22.97
C GLY A 96 -2.87 10.36 -23.54
N LYS A 97 -2.31 11.24 -22.70
CA LYS A 97 -2.05 12.64 -23.07
C LYS A 97 -0.84 12.83 -23.99
N LEU A 98 0.23 12.04 -23.83
CA LEU A 98 1.45 12.16 -24.65
C LEU A 98 1.24 11.64 -26.09
N PHE A 99 0.44 10.59 -26.27
CA PHE A 99 0.17 9.99 -27.58
C PHE A 99 -1.09 10.55 -28.28
N ARG A 100 -1.70 11.62 -27.75
CA ARG A 100 -2.94 12.26 -28.28
C ARG A 100 -4.08 11.25 -28.50
N ASP A 101 -4.21 10.31 -27.56
CA ASP A 101 -5.22 9.27 -27.62
C ASP A 101 -6.52 9.82 -27.01
N GLU A 102 -7.33 10.54 -27.81
CA GLU A 102 -8.56 11.23 -27.36
C GLU A 102 -9.62 10.25 -26.80
N GLU A 103 -9.52 8.96 -27.10
CA GLU A 103 -10.55 7.95 -26.78
C GLU A 103 -10.24 7.11 -25.52
N TYR A 104 -9.19 7.42 -24.75
CA TYR A 104 -8.77 6.63 -23.57
C TYR A 104 -8.52 5.13 -23.85
N THR A 105 -8.18 4.78 -25.09
CA THR A 105 -7.95 3.41 -25.56
C THR A 105 -6.87 2.67 -24.76
N ALA A 106 -5.84 3.38 -24.31
CA ALA A 106 -4.82 2.83 -23.41
C ALA A 106 -5.36 2.37 -22.05
N LEU A 107 -6.29 3.12 -21.45
CA LEU A 107 -6.90 2.74 -20.17
C LEU A 107 -7.79 1.51 -20.33
N ARG A 108 -8.58 1.46 -21.41
CA ARG A 108 -9.48 0.33 -21.70
C ARG A 108 -8.71 -0.96 -21.97
N ARG A 109 -7.53 -0.87 -22.59
CA ARG A 109 -6.64 -2.02 -22.82
C ARG A 109 -6.08 -2.60 -21.51
N ASN A 110 -5.71 -1.74 -20.57
CA ASN A 110 -5.15 -2.14 -19.28
C ASN A 110 -6.22 -2.42 -18.21
N GLU A 111 -7.49 -2.13 -18.47
CA GLU A 111 -8.60 -2.28 -17.54
C GLU A 111 -8.66 -3.65 -16.84
N PRO A 112 -8.48 -4.80 -17.52
CA PRO A 112 -8.46 -6.11 -16.85
C PRO A 112 -7.30 -6.28 -15.89
N GLN A 113 -6.14 -5.71 -16.20
CA GLN A 113 -4.96 -5.76 -15.36
C GLN A 113 -5.15 -4.86 -14.13
N ARG A 114 -5.65 -3.63 -14.32
CA ARG A 114 -5.95 -2.69 -13.22
C ARG A 114 -7.03 -3.23 -12.28
N ALA A 115 -8.02 -3.95 -12.80
CA ALA A 115 -9.02 -4.64 -11.99
C ALA A 115 -8.38 -5.68 -11.05
N LYS A 116 -7.45 -6.50 -11.56
CA LYS A 116 -6.70 -7.46 -10.71
C LYS A 116 -5.83 -6.75 -9.67
N GLU A 117 -5.17 -5.66 -10.05
CA GLU A 117 -4.35 -4.87 -9.12
C GLU A 117 -5.21 -4.26 -8.01
N SER A 118 -6.43 -3.82 -8.31
CA SER A 118 -7.36 -3.29 -7.30
C SER A 118 -7.78 -4.35 -6.28
N LEU A 119 -7.97 -5.59 -6.71
CA LEU A 119 -8.25 -6.73 -5.83
C LEU A 119 -7.07 -6.98 -4.87
N ILE A 120 -5.85 -7.07 -5.42
CA ILE A 120 -4.62 -7.27 -4.65
C ILE A 120 -4.42 -6.12 -3.65
N LEU A 121 -4.67 -4.87 -4.07
CA LEU A 121 -4.58 -3.71 -3.21
C LEU A 121 -5.56 -3.82 -2.03
N CYS A 122 -6.81 -4.22 -2.26
CA CYS A 122 -7.78 -4.41 -1.18
C CYS A 122 -7.32 -5.47 -0.17
N GLN A 123 -6.69 -6.56 -0.63
CA GLN A 123 -6.12 -7.59 0.24
C GLN A 123 -4.93 -7.07 1.05
N GLN A 124 -4.04 -6.28 0.43
CA GLN A 124 -2.85 -5.72 1.07
C GLN A 124 -3.19 -4.64 2.11
N LEU A 125 -4.23 -3.83 1.85
CA LEU A 125 -4.70 -2.80 2.78
C LEU A 125 -5.46 -3.39 3.99
N GLY A 126 -5.91 -4.64 3.88
CA GLY A 126 -6.43 -5.43 4.99
C GLY A 126 -7.96 -5.44 5.14
N PRO A 127 -8.47 -5.90 6.30
CA PRO A 127 -9.88 -6.26 6.47
C PRO A 127 -10.89 -5.16 6.15
N THR A 128 -10.56 -3.91 6.46
CA THR A 128 -11.43 -2.76 6.16
C THR A 128 -11.63 -2.60 4.65
N PHE A 129 -10.57 -2.72 3.87
CA PHE A 129 -10.64 -2.60 2.41
C PHE A 129 -11.18 -3.86 1.74
N ILE A 130 -11.00 -5.04 2.35
CA ILE A 130 -11.71 -6.26 1.93
C ILE A 130 -13.22 -6.04 2.04
N LYS A 131 -13.73 -5.56 3.18
CA LYS A 131 -15.17 -5.27 3.36
C LYS A 131 -15.66 -4.18 2.39
N LEU A 132 -14.86 -3.15 2.16
CA LEU A 132 -15.17 -2.11 1.17
C LEU A 132 -15.27 -2.72 -0.24
N GLY A 133 -14.31 -3.54 -0.65
CA GLY A 133 -14.31 -4.22 -1.94
C GLY A 133 -15.50 -5.18 -2.10
N GLN A 134 -15.88 -5.89 -1.04
CA GLN A 134 -17.08 -6.73 -1.00
C GLN A 134 -18.37 -5.92 -1.18
N ALA A 135 -18.45 -4.72 -0.56
CA ALA A 135 -19.60 -3.83 -0.74
C ALA A 135 -19.64 -3.19 -2.14
N LEU A 136 -18.47 -2.94 -2.73
CA LEU A 136 -18.35 -2.37 -4.07
C LEU A 136 -18.61 -3.39 -5.19
N SER A 137 -18.29 -4.67 -5.00
CA SER A 137 -18.48 -5.70 -6.03
C SER A 137 -19.95 -5.99 -6.37
N ILE A 138 -20.87 -5.60 -5.49
CA ILE A 138 -22.34 -5.69 -5.69
C ILE A 138 -22.94 -4.39 -6.26
N ARG A 139 -22.15 -3.31 -6.35
CA ARG A 139 -22.54 -1.99 -6.86
C ARG A 139 -21.98 -1.76 -8.26
N THR A 140 -22.49 -2.51 -9.24
CA THR A 140 -22.10 -2.39 -10.67
C THR A 140 -22.51 -1.06 -11.30
N ASP A 141 -23.28 -0.25 -10.58
CA ASP A 141 -23.58 1.14 -10.93
C ASP A 141 -22.41 2.09 -10.66
N LEU A 142 -21.51 1.73 -9.72
CA LEU A 142 -20.37 2.58 -9.32
C LEU A 142 -19.05 2.15 -9.95
N LEU A 143 -18.91 0.88 -10.34
CA LEU A 143 -17.69 0.32 -10.89
C LEU A 143 -17.94 -0.38 -12.23
N PRO A 144 -16.99 -0.31 -13.19
CA PRO A 144 -17.06 -1.11 -14.39
C PRO A 144 -17.16 -2.60 -14.05
N GLU A 145 -17.88 -3.35 -14.89
CA GLU A 145 -18.19 -4.76 -14.66
C GLU A 145 -16.93 -5.60 -14.39
N ILE A 146 -15.83 -5.31 -15.10
CA ILE A 146 -14.56 -6.02 -14.94
C ILE A 146 -14.01 -5.88 -13.51
N TYR A 147 -14.07 -4.69 -12.91
CA TYR A 147 -13.64 -4.47 -11.52
C TYR A 147 -14.56 -5.16 -10.53
N ALA A 148 -15.88 -5.04 -10.72
CA ALA A 148 -16.86 -5.70 -9.88
C ALA A 148 -16.66 -7.23 -9.87
N LEU A 149 -16.41 -7.83 -11.04
CA LEU A 149 -16.10 -9.26 -11.18
C LEU A 149 -14.84 -9.66 -10.43
N GLN A 150 -13.74 -8.89 -10.53
CA GLN A 150 -12.52 -9.20 -9.77
C GLN A 150 -12.74 -9.10 -8.27
N LEU A 151 -13.45 -8.06 -7.80
CA LEU A 151 -13.72 -7.85 -6.38
C LEU A 151 -14.67 -8.89 -5.77
N ARG A 152 -15.51 -9.59 -6.58
CA ARG A 152 -16.30 -10.74 -6.09
C ARG A 152 -15.43 -11.85 -5.50
N ALA A 153 -14.20 -12.01 -5.97
CA ALA A 153 -13.26 -12.98 -5.40
C ALA A 153 -12.96 -12.72 -3.90
N LEU A 154 -13.21 -11.50 -3.38
CA LEU A 154 -13.12 -11.20 -1.94
C LEU A 154 -14.25 -11.83 -1.12
N GLN A 155 -15.36 -12.19 -1.75
CA GLN A 155 -16.52 -12.81 -1.09
C GLN A 155 -16.38 -14.34 -1.04
N ASP A 156 -15.69 -14.93 -2.02
CA ASP A 156 -15.61 -16.38 -2.21
C ASP A 156 -14.60 -17.10 -1.28
N ALA A 157 -13.84 -16.35 -0.48
CA ALA A 157 -12.79 -16.89 0.39
C ALA A 157 -13.22 -16.99 1.86
N VAL A 158 -14.02 -17.99 2.21
CA VAL A 158 -14.12 -18.50 3.60
C VAL A 158 -14.00 -20.03 3.57
N PRO A 159 -12.82 -20.61 3.85
CA PRO A 159 -12.75 -22.02 4.18
C PRO A 159 -13.58 -22.26 5.46
N PRO A 160 -14.37 -23.35 5.52
CA PRO A 160 -15.15 -23.67 6.71
C PRO A 160 -14.22 -23.83 7.93
N PHE A 161 -14.62 -23.25 9.06
CA PHE A 161 -13.90 -23.39 10.33
C PHE A 161 -14.03 -24.84 10.83
N ASP A 162 -12.93 -25.40 11.34
CA ASP A 162 -12.93 -26.75 11.90
C ASP A 162 -13.76 -26.76 13.21
N SER A 163 -14.65 -27.73 13.36
CA SER A 163 -15.68 -27.75 14.40
C SER A 163 -15.18 -28.10 15.82
N THR A 164 -13.87 -28.10 16.03
CA THR A 164 -13.22 -28.52 17.29
C THR A 164 -12.92 -27.38 18.27
N GLU A 165 -13.17 -26.13 17.89
CA GLU A 165 -13.10 -24.95 18.79
C GLU A 165 -14.42 -24.14 18.76
N ALA A 166 -15.57 -24.84 18.86
CA ALA A 166 -16.89 -24.22 19.05
C ALA A 166 -17.43 -24.50 20.46
#